data_AF-A0A9X3ND48-F1
#
_entry.id   AF-A0A9X3ND48-F1
#
_cell.length_a   1.000
_cell.length_b   1.000
_cell.length_c   1.000
_cell.angle_alpha   90.00
_cell.angle_beta   90.00
_cell.angle_gamma   90.00
#
_symmetry.space_group_name_H-M   'P 1'
#
loop_
_entity.id
_entity.type
_entity.pdbx_description
1 polymer ?
#
loop_
_entity_poly.entity_id
_entity_poly.type
_entity_poly.pdbx_seq_one_letter_code
_entity_poly.pdbx_strand_id
1 'polypeptide(L)'
;MPTVHGLEFSYSLYALPPGRFPFRRWRWELWHGANLIAAGWRLSRPDAGRALRLYAAEHGHRLFGLKAPERTDRMARGDLPPGTTERFAIGSITALLVPRGLELVPASL
;
A
#
# COMPACT_ATOMS: atom_id res chain seq x y z
N MET A 1 13.19 20.73 6.38
CA MET A 1 13.11 19.34 6.86
C MET A 1 13.72 18.44 5.80
N PRO A 2 14.49 17.40 6.15
CA PRO A 2 15.03 16.46 5.16
C PRO A 2 13.88 15.70 4.48
N THR A 3 13.93 15.59 3.16
CA THR A 3 12.99 14.78 2.37
C THR A 3 13.74 13.57 1.86
N VAL A 4 13.18 12.38 2.08
CA VAL A 4 13.76 11.13 1.60
C VAL A 4 13.18 10.80 0.22
N HIS A 5 14.07 10.44 -0.70
CA HIS A 5 13.75 10.01 -2.06
C HIS A 5 14.32 8.61 -2.33
N GLY A 6 13.74 7.90 -3.29
CA GLY A 6 14.28 6.63 -3.80
C GLY A 6 13.98 5.41 -2.94
N LEU A 7 13.09 5.52 -1.94
CA LEU A 7 12.65 4.37 -1.16
C LEU A 7 11.65 3.54 -1.96
N GLU A 8 11.81 2.22 -1.94
CA GLU A 8 10.94 1.28 -2.65
C GLU A 8 10.28 0.33 -1.66
N PHE A 9 8.98 0.13 -1.83
CA PHE A 9 8.20 -0.88 -1.13
C PHE A 9 7.51 -1.78 -2.13
N SER A 10 7.59 -3.08 -1.92
CA SER A 10 6.84 -4.02 -2.75
C SER A 10 5.45 -4.26 -2.13
N TYR A 11 4.43 -4.47 -2.95
CA TYR A 11 3.08 -4.73 -2.45
C TYR A 11 2.38 -5.85 -3.22
N SER A 12 1.43 -6.50 -2.56
CA SER A 12 0.43 -7.35 -3.24
C SER A 12 -0.95 -6.81 -2.92
N LEU A 13 -1.81 -6.69 -3.94
CA LEU A 13 -3.17 -6.18 -3.82
C LEU A 13 -4.08 -6.99 -4.72
N TYR A 14 -5.02 -7.72 -4.15
CA TYR A 14 -5.92 -8.57 -4.91
C TYR A 14 -7.29 -8.71 -4.25
N ALA A 15 -8.31 -8.95 -5.06
CA ALA A 15 -9.63 -9.29 -4.58
C ALA A 15 -9.60 -10.72 -4.01
N LEU A 16 -10.15 -10.88 -2.81
CA LEU A 16 -10.41 -12.20 -2.25
C LEU A 16 -11.64 -12.81 -2.95
N PRO A 17 -11.69 -14.14 -3.10
CA PRO A 17 -12.86 -14.82 -3.63
C PRO A 17 -14.14 -14.39 -2.88
N PRO A 18 -15.27 -14.26 -3.60
CA PRO A 18 -16.55 -13.99 -2.98
C PRO A 18 -16.84 -15.09 -1.93
N GLY A 19 -17.15 -14.64 -0.71
CA GLY A 19 -17.52 -15.54 0.38
C GLY A 19 -19.03 -15.63 0.54
N ARG A 20 -19.48 -16.05 1.72
CA ARG A 20 -20.90 -16.08 2.10
C ARG A 20 -21.58 -14.69 2.08
N PHE A 21 -20.81 -13.62 2.12
CA PHE A 21 -21.31 -12.25 2.15
C PHE A 21 -21.21 -11.57 0.78
N PRO A 22 -22.17 -10.68 0.43
CA PRO A 22 -22.26 -10.10 -0.90
C PRO A 22 -21.23 -8.99 -1.20
N PHE A 23 -20.37 -8.66 -0.24
CA PHE A 23 -19.35 -7.62 -0.42
C PHE A 23 -18.01 -8.21 -0.87
N ARG A 24 -17.35 -7.51 -1.79
CA ARG A 24 -15.97 -7.81 -2.19
C ARG A 24 -15.03 -7.46 -1.04
N ARG A 25 -13.98 -8.26 -0.87
CA ARG A 25 -12.91 -7.99 0.08
C ARG A 25 -11.61 -7.89 -0.70
N TRP A 26 -10.77 -6.94 -0.34
CA TRP A 26 -9.48 -6.71 -0.95
C TRP A 26 -8.41 -6.99 0.08
N ARG A 27 -7.54 -7.97 -0.21
CA ARG A 27 -6.37 -8.25 0.60
C ARG A 27 -5.21 -7.41 0.11
N TRP A 28 -4.43 -6.92 1.05
CA TRP A 28 -3.23 -6.15 0.76
C TRP A 28 -2.09 -6.61 1.67
N GLU A 29 -0.88 -6.58 1.13
CA GLU A 29 0.36 -6.91 1.82
C GLU A 29 1.44 -5.91 1.40
N LEU A 30 2.22 -5.46 2.37
CA LEU A 30 3.30 -4.49 2.20
C LEU A 30 4.61 -5.12 2.63
N TRP A 31 5.62 -4.97 1.78
CA TRP A 31 6.92 -5.59 1.92
C TRP A 31 8.03 -4.55 1.76
N HIS A 32 9.15 -4.78 2.44
CA HIS A 32 10.40 -4.05 2.23
C HIS A 32 11.52 -5.08 2.09
N GLY A 33 12.00 -5.28 0.86
CA GLY A 33 12.88 -6.41 0.51
C GLY A 33 12.20 -7.77 0.74
N ALA A 34 12.81 -8.61 1.59
CA ALA A 34 12.28 -9.92 1.96
C ALA A 34 11.31 -9.88 3.15
N ASN A 35 11.17 -8.73 3.83
CA ASN A 35 10.40 -8.63 5.06
C ASN A 35 8.97 -8.18 4.80
N LEU A 36 8.00 -8.92 5.35
CA LEU A 36 6.60 -8.47 5.42
C LEU A 36 6.49 -7.40 6.51
N ILE A 37 6.08 -6.19 6.12
CA ILE A 37 5.97 -5.04 7.02
C ILE A 37 4.58 -4.95 7.62
N ALA A 38 3.54 -5.14 6.80
CA ALA A 38 2.15 -5.09 7.22
C ALA A 38 1.25 -5.83 6.23
N ALA A 39 0.12 -6.33 6.70
CA ALA A 39 -0.90 -6.95 5.87
C ALA A 39 -2.29 -6.73 6.45
N GLY A 40 -3.31 -6.83 5.60
CA GLY A 40 -4.69 -6.73 6.04
C GLY A 40 -5.68 -6.91 4.91
N TRP A 41 -6.92 -6.53 5.20
CA TRP A 41 -7.98 -6.50 4.20
C TRP A 41 -8.90 -5.28 4.38
N ARG A 42 -9.58 -4.90 3.31
CA ARG A 42 -10.59 -3.82 3.25
C ARG A 42 -11.77 -4.23 2.38
N LEU A 43 -12.87 -3.49 2.50
CA LEU A 43 -14.08 -3.71 1.70
C LEU A 43 -13.99 -3.09 0.30
N SER A 44 -13.08 -2.14 0.10
CA SER A 44 -12.87 -1.50 -1.20
C SER A 44 -11.39 -1.50 -1.60
N ARG A 45 -11.14 -1.49 -2.91
CA ARG A 45 -9.79 -1.36 -3.48
C ARG A 45 -9.13 -0.01 -3.10
N PRO A 46 -9.81 1.15 -3.22
CA PRO A 46 -9.23 2.41 -2.80
C PRO A 46 -8.80 2.42 -1.32
N ASP A 47 -9.58 1.80 -0.43
CA ASP A 47 -9.21 1.73 0.99
C ASP A 47 -8.00 0.83 1.24
N ALA A 48 -7.87 -0.27 0.49
CA ALA A 48 -6.70 -1.14 0.55
C ALA A 48 -5.44 -0.42 0.02
N GLY A 49 -5.56 0.28 -1.11
CA GLY A 49 -4.47 1.11 -1.65
C GLY A 49 -4.07 2.25 -0.70
N ARG A 50 -5.06 2.90 -0.08
CA ARG A 50 -4.81 3.89 0.98
C ARG A 50 -4.05 3.28 2.16
N ALA A 51 -4.44 2.08 2.60
CA ALA A 51 -3.73 1.38 3.68
C ALA A 51 -2.26 1.13 3.32
N LEU A 52 -1.98 0.62 2.11
CA LEU A 52 -0.60 0.40 1.64
C LEU A 52 0.27 1.67 1.75
N ARG A 53 -0.20 2.78 1.20
CA ARG A 53 0.51 4.07 1.25
C ARG A 53 0.73 4.55 2.69
N LEU A 54 -0.26 4.43 3.56
CA LEU A 54 -0.14 4.85 4.96
C LEU A 54 0.88 4.02 5.75
N TYR A 55 0.83 2.70 5.62
CA TYR A 55 1.78 1.81 6.28
C TYR A 55 3.20 1.95 5.71
N ALA A 56 3.33 2.17 4.40
CA ALA A 56 4.60 2.44 3.74
C ALA A 56 5.21 3.76 4.22
N ALA A 57 4.42 4.82 4.30
CA ALA A 57 4.85 6.10 4.85
C ALA A 57 5.29 5.97 6.31
N GLU A 58 4.49 5.32 7.15
CA GLU A 58 4.83 5.11 8.56
C GLU A 58 6.12 4.31 8.74
N HIS A 59 6.29 3.24 7.97
CA HIS A 59 7.54 2.47 7.98
C HIS A 59 8.72 3.31 7.50
N GLY A 60 8.56 4.08 6.41
CA GLY A 60 9.58 5.00 5.91
C GLY A 60 10.00 6.02 6.96
N HIS A 61 9.06 6.67 7.65
CA HIS A 61 9.40 7.61 8.73
C HIS A 61 10.20 6.91 9.84
N ARG A 62 9.80 5.70 10.25
CA ARG A 62 10.54 4.92 11.26
C ARG A 62 11.96 4.54 10.82
N LEU A 63 12.16 4.13 9.57
CA LEU A 63 13.49 3.79 9.04
C LEU A 63 14.50 4.93 9.17
N PHE A 64 14.02 6.18 9.02
CA PHE A 64 14.87 7.37 9.07
C PHE A 64 14.77 8.13 10.40
N GLY A 65 14.16 7.55 11.44
CA GLY A 65 14.01 8.21 12.75
C GLY A 65 13.15 9.47 12.73
N LEU A 66 12.28 9.61 11.72
CA LEU A 66 11.38 10.75 11.56
C LEU A 66 10.06 10.51 12.28
N LYS A 67 9.44 11.58 12.80
CA LYS A 67 8.08 11.52 13.33
C LYS A 67 7.08 11.36 12.18
N ALA A 68 6.23 10.33 12.23
CA ALA A 68 5.16 10.15 11.26
C ALA A 68 4.10 11.27 11.40
N PRO A 69 3.56 11.80 10.28
CA PRO A 69 2.49 12.78 10.32
C PRO A 69 1.22 12.16 10.91
N GLU A 70 0.38 13.00 11.54
CA GLU A 70 -0.92 12.57 12.04
C GLU A 70 -1.81 12.07 10.89
N ARG A 71 -2.49 10.94 11.10
CA ARG A 71 -3.33 10.33 10.08
C ARG A 71 -4.61 11.14 9.90
N THR A 72 -4.85 11.62 8.70
CA THR A 72 -6.11 12.30 8.34
C THR A 72 -6.89 11.51 7.28
N ASP A 73 -8.21 11.69 7.22
CA ASP A 73 -9.09 11.03 6.24
C ASP A 73 -8.85 11.45 4.79
N ARG A 74 -8.14 12.56 4.59
CA ARG A 74 -7.74 13.05 3.27
C ARG A 74 -6.39 12.50 2.82
N MET A 75 -5.60 11.95 3.73
CA MET A 75 -4.27 11.44 3.44
C MET A 75 -4.33 10.15 2.62
N ALA A 76 -3.41 10.05 1.66
CA ALA A 76 -3.19 8.85 0.83
C ALA A 76 -4.42 8.38 0.04
N ARG A 77 -5.31 9.33 -0.32
CA ARG A 77 -6.44 9.08 -1.21
C ARG A 77 -5.98 8.76 -2.63
N GLY A 78 -6.87 8.13 -3.38
CA GLY A 78 -6.64 7.69 -4.74
C GLY A 78 -6.85 6.19 -4.85
N ASP A 79 -7.23 5.75 -6.03
CA ASP A 79 -7.38 4.33 -6.34
C ASP A 79 -6.04 3.82 -6.87
N LEU A 80 -5.46 2.82 -6.19
CA LEU A 80 -4.25 2.13 -6.66
C LEU A 80 -4.71 0.91 -7.48
N PRO A 81 -4.59 0.91 -8.82
CA PRO A 81 -4.91 -0.27 -9.60
C PRO A 81 -3.91 -1.39 -9.25
N PRO A 82 -4.36 -2.65 -9.14
CA PRO A 82 -3.47 -3.77 -8.90
C PRO A 82 -2.45 -3.88 -10.04
N GLY A 83 -1.21 -4.21 -9.71
CA GLY A 83 -0.17 -4.39 -10.72
C GLY A 83 0.41 -3.09 -11.29
N THR A 84 0.03 -1.93 -10.75
CA THR A 84 0.61 -0.64 -11.17
C THR A 84 1.70 -0.21 -10.20
N THR A 85 2.84 0.24 -10.74
CA THR A 85 3.85 0.94 -9.96
C THR A 85 3.38 2.37 -9.72
N GLU A 86 3.36 2.81 -8.46
CA GLU A 86 2.88 4.15 -8.08
C GLU A 86 3.92 4.87 -7.24
N ARG A 87 4.18 6.15 -7.56
CA ARG A 87 4.92 7.05 -6.68
C ARG A 87 3.96 7.76 -5.74
N PHE A 88 4.27 7.76 -4.45
CA PHE A 88 3.52 8.53 -3.46
C PHE A 88 4.43 9.45 -2.65
N ALA A 89 3.83 10.50 -2.09
CA ALA A 89 4.48 11.41 -1.15
C ALA A 89 3.56 11.64 0.05
N ILE A 90 4.04 11.31 1.25
CA ILE A 90 3.33 11.51 2.52
C ILE A 90 4.33 12.02 3.56
N GLY A 91 4.09 13.20 4.10
CA GLY A 91 5.06 13.86 4.99
C GLY A 91 6.41 14.05 4.29
N SER A 92 7.49 13.63 4.94
CA SER A 92 8.85 13.72 4.41
C SER A 92 9.28 12.51 3.55
N ILE A 93 8.38 11.55 3.33
CA ILE A 93 8.68 10.32 2.59
C ILE A 93 8.12 10.42 1.18
N THR A 94 9.00 10.34 0.18
CA THR A 94 8.65 10.08 -1.22
C THR A 94 9.16 8.70 -1.61
N ALA A 95 8.25 7.80 -1.98
CA ALA A 95 8.58 6.40 -2.24
C ALA A 95 7.80 5.83 -3.43
N LEU A 96 8.27 4.67 -3.92
CA LEU A 96 7.61 3.86 -4.93
C LEU A 96 6.91 2.66 -4.27
N LEU A 97 5.67 2.42 -4.66
CA LEU A 97 4.97 1.14 -4.46
C LEU A 97 5.12 0.33 -5.74
N VAL A 98 5.80 -0.80 -5.66
CA VAL A 98 6.04 -1.70 -6.78
C VAL A 98 5.22 -2.98 -6.58
N PRO A 99 4.42 -3.41 -7.56
CA PRO A 99 3.64 -4.62 -7.43
C PRO A 99 4.55 -5.85 -7.37
N ARG A 100 4.19 -6.81 -6.51
CA ARG A 100 4.84 -8.11 -6.35
C ARG A 100 3.83 -9.22 -6.57
N GLY A 101 4.29 -10.31 -7.19
CA GLY A 101 3.46 -11.50 -7.40
C GLY A 101 2.34 -11.23 -8.40
N LEU A 102 2.66 -10.61 -9.53
CA LEU A 102 1.72 -10.34 -10.63
C LEU A 102 1.02 -11.62 -11.15
N GLU A 103 1.58 -12.79 -10.87
CA GLU A 103 0.98 -14.10 -11.18
C GLU A 103 -0.29 -14.42 -10.37
N LEU A 104 -0.51 -13.73 -9.23
CA LEU A 104 -1.69 -13.89 -8.38
C LEU A 104 -2.86 -12.98 -8.78
N VAL A 105 -2.71 -12.13 -9.79
CA VAL A 105 -3.84 -11.44 -10.41
C VAL A 105 -4.55 -12.48 -11.27
N PRO A 106 -5.73 -13.00 -10.87
CA PRO A 106 -6.48 -13.83 -11.79
C PRO A 106 -6.79 -12.94 -12.98
N ALA A 107 -6.32 -13.32 -14.17
CA ALA A 107 -6.71 -12.69 -15.42
C ALA A 107 -8.25 -12.66 -15.45
N SER A 108 -8.82 -11.51 -15.16
CA SER A 108 -10.26 -11.31 -15.15
C SER A 108 -10.53 -10.31 -16.26
N LEU A 109 -10.82 -10.87 -17.44
CA LEU A 109 -11.57 -10.23 -18.53
C LEU A 109 -12.92 -9.72 -18.02
#